data_AF-A0AAE3GW44-F1
#
_entry.id   AF-A0AAE3GW44-F1
#
_cell.length_a   1.000
_cell.length_b   1.000
_cell.length_c   1.000
_cell.angle_alpha   90.00
_cell.angle_beta   90.00
_cell.angle_gamma   90.00
#
_symmetry.space_group_name_H-M   'P 1'
#
loop_
_entity.id
_entity.type
_entity.pdbx_description
1 polymer ?
#
loop_
_entity_poly.entity_id
_entity_poly.type
_entity_poly.pdbx_seq_one_letter_code
_entity_poly.pdbx_strand_id
1 'polypeptide(L)'
;MADTREDAYLELIQNLLNSPHGEESAILNVNSDLVDGGLVQMMLEKADNLRWEGSLDNANRLMNIAGYLLGVYRKIDSLVAATQAEYFNLLIELLQATSDSKGNPEVVYPLLEANQDKLNLSFAEVLSNWARVNLPQQEATVAAGNAGVIVDFSNLIWQFPLGRRRDNLEIAIVGYEIALSVFTQAAFPEHWAGTQHNLGNAYSERIKGEKTDNLEMEIACYGEALKIRTLTQRNCQVRHSQRNAPRDLPPSVTSVTSVTPSAAPF
;
A
#
# COMPACT_ATOMS: atom_id res chain seq x y z
N MET A 1 28.99 26.35 -18.14
CA MET A 1 28.19 25.95 -16.95
C MET A 1 26.77 26.36 -17.27
N ALA A 2 25.98 25.43 -17.80
CA ALA A 2 24.54 25.60 -17.93
C ALA A 2 23.98 25.32 -16.52
N ASP A 3 23.59 26.37 -15.79
CA ASP A 3 23.17 26.22 -14.39
C ASP A 3 21.67 25.93 -14.26
N THR A 4 20.95 25.77 -15.39
CA THR A 4 19.55 25.37 -15.41
C THR A 4 19.24 24.32 -16.48
N ARG A 5 18.19 23.52 -16.25
CA ARG A 5 17.70 22.50 -17.21
C ARG A 5 17.21 23.14 -18.51
N GLU A 6 16.70 24.38 -18.44
CA GLU A 6 16.28 25.17 -19.60
C GLU A 6 17.47 25.55 -20.49
N ASP A 7 18.62 25.93 -19.91
CA ASP A 7 19.84 26.21 -20.67
C ASP A 7 20.33 24.97 -21.44
N ALA A 8 20.23 23.79 -20.81
CA ALA A 8 20.57 22.52 -21.46
C ALA A 8 19.63 22.18 -22.62
N TYR A 9 18.33 22.48 -22.49
CA TYR A 9 17.38 22.35 -23.61
C TYR A 9 17.71 23.30 -24.74
N LEU A 10 18.02 24.57 -24.44
CA LEU A 10 18.39 25.55 -25.45
C LEU A 10 19.66 25.15 -26.20
N GLU A 11 20.67 24.64 -25.49
CA GLU A 11 21.90 24.11 -26.09
C GLU A 11 21.61 22.91 -27.01
N LEU A 12 20.80 21.96 -26.54
CA LEU A 12 20.39 20.81 -27.35
C LEU A 12 19.59 21.23 -28.59
N ILE A 13 18.64 22.16 -28.45
CA ILE A 13 17.86 22.72 -29.57
C ILE A 13 18.78 23.41 -30.56
N GLN A 14 19.75 24.19 -30.08
CA GLN A 14 20.71 24.86 -30.93
C GLN A 14 21.59 23.87 -31.69
N ASN A 15 22.02 22.78 -31.04
CA ASN A 15 22.76 21.70 -31.68
C ASN A 15 21.93 20.99 -32.75
N LEU A 16 20.64 20.75 -32.49
CA LEU A 16 19.71 20.14 -33.46
C LEU A 16 19.43 21.05 -34.66
N LEU A 17 19.39 22.37 -34.46
CA LEU A 17 19.23 23.33 -35.56
C LEU A 17 20.50 23.44 -36.42
N ASN A 18 21.68 23.32 -35.80
CA ASN A 18 22.97 23.43 -36.48
C ASN A 18 23.44 22.13 -37.12
N SER A 19 22.82 20.99 -36.80
CA SER A 19 23.24 19.70 -37.32
C SER A 19 22.82 19.48 -38.77
N PRO A 20 23.52 18.61 -39.53
CA PRO A 20 23.06 18.13 -40.83
C PRO A 20 21.70 17.42 -40.75
N HIS A 21 20.91 17.48 -41.83
CA HIS A 21 19.66 16.73 -41.93
C HIS A 21 19.91 15.21 -41.81
N GLY A 22 19.17 14.56 -40.93
CA GLY A 22 19.25 13.11 -40.68
C GLY A 22 20.04 12.73 -39.42
N GLU A 23 20.80 13.65 -38.83
CA GLU A 23 21.59 13.39 -37.61
C GLU A 23 20.82 13.68 -36.31
N GLU A 24 19.58 14.18 -36.39
CA GLU A 24 18.79 14.61 -35.23
C GLU A 24 18.54 13.44 -34.27
N SER A 25 18.27 12.25 -34.79
CA SER A 25 18.04 11.04 -33.98
C SER A 25 19.28 10.62 -33.17
N ALA A 26 20.48 10.74 -33.75
CA ALA A 26 21.73 10.42 -33.05
C ALA A 26 22.00 11.42 -31.94
N ILE A 27 21.76 12.72 -32.20
CA ILE A 27 21.92 13.79 -31.21
C ILE A 27 20.93 13.63 -30.05
N LEU A 28 19.67 13.31 -30.34
CA LEU A 28 18.65 13.05 -29.32
C LEU A 28 18.98 11.82 -28.47
N ASN A 29 19.52 10.75 -29.08
CA ASN A 29 19.93 9.55 -28.35
C ASN A 29 21.10 9.82 -27.38
N VAL A 30 22.09 10.61 -27.80
CA VAL A 30 23.22 11.00 -26.95
C VAL A 30 22.77 11.84 -25.75
N ASN A 31 21.70 12.63 -25.92
CA ASN A 31 21.14 13.51 -24.89
C ASN A 31 19.81 12.98 -24.33
N SER A 32 19.66 11.65 -24.25
CA SER A 32 18.41 10.99 -23.88
C SER A 32 17.85 11.39 -22.51
N ASP A 33 18.71 11.86 -21.61
CA ASP A 33 18.38 12.39 -20.28
C ASP A 33 17.70 13.77 -20.30
N LEU A 34 17.88 14.51 -21.39
CA LEU A 34 17.21 15.79 -21.66
C LEU A 34 15.95 15.62 -22.50
N VAL A 35 15.72 14.45 -23.09
CA VAL A 35 14.51 14.19 -23.86
C VAL A 35 13.38 13.93 -22.85
N ASP A 36 12.51 14.92 -22.65
CA ASP A 36 11.28 14.85 -21.86
C ASP A 36 10.22 15.84 -22.39
N GLY A 37 9.09 15.95 -21.69
CA GLY A 37 8.02 16.89 -22.06
C GLY A 37 8.44 18.37 -22.01
N GLY A 38 9.42 18.73 -21.18
CA GLY A 38 9.94 20.10 -21.08
C GLY A 38 10.73 20.49 -22.33
N LEU A 39 11.57 19.60 -22.85
CA LEU A 39 12.28 19.80 -24.12
C LEU A 39 11.30 20.01 -25.28
N VAL A 40 10.24 19.19 -25.36
CA VAL A 40 9.22 19.30 -26.42
C VAL A 40 8.52 20.66 -26.35
N GLN A 41 8.16 21.12 -25.15
CA GLN A 41 7.54 22.45 -24.98
C GLN A 41 8.47 23.57 -25.45
N MET A 42 9.75 23.52 -25.06
CA MET A 42 10.76 24.50 -25.47
C MET A 42 10.99 24.49 -26.99
N MET A 43 10.98 23.30 -27.63
CA MET A 43 11.07 23.16 -29.09
C MET A 43 9.90 23.82 -29.81
N LEU A 44 8.68 23.66 -29.30
CA LEU A 44 7.48 24.27 -29.88
C LEU A 44 7.50 25.79 -29.74
N GLU A 45 7.85 26.30 -28.55
CA GLU A 45 7.97 27.74 -28.32
C GLU A 45 9.06 28.37 -29.20
N LYS A 46 10.23 27.72 -29.30
CA LYS A 46 11.31 28.20 -30.17
C LYS A 46 10.92 28.14 -31.65
N ALA A 47 10.17 27.13 -32.08
CA ALA A 47 9.66 27.03 -33.44
C ALA A 47 8.69 28.19 -33.77
N ASP A 48 7.81 28.55 -32.84
CA ASP A 48 6.91 29.70 -33.01
C ASP A 48 7.68 31.02 -33.11
N ASN A 49 8.67 31.23 -32.25
CA ASN A 49 9.54 32.41 -32.33
C ASN A 49 10.28 32.48 -33.68
N LEU A 50 10.81 31.36 -34.18
CA LEU A 50 11.47 31.28 -35.49
C LEU A 50 10.51 31.57 -36.65
N ARG A 51 9.22 31.23 -36.54
CA ARG A 51 8.20 31.61 -37.54
C ARG A 51 8.02 33.12 -37.59
N TRP A 52 7.97 33.78 -36.44
CA TRP A 52 7.89 35.25 -36.36
C TRP A 52 9.15 35.94 -36.91
N GLU A 53 10.31 35.32 -36.76
CA GLU A 53 11.60 35.79 -37.30
C GLU A 53 11.81 35.46 -38.80
N GLY A 54 10.89 34.71 -39.42
CA GLY A 54 10.96 34.32 -40.84
C GLY A 54 11.85 33.10 -41.14
N SER A 55 12.39 32.44 -40.10
CA SER A 55 13.22 31.23 -40.21
C SER A 55 12.36 29.96 -40.31
N LEU A 56 11.56 29.88 -41.38
CA LEU A 56 10.54 28.83 -41.54
C LEU A 56 11.10 27.40 -41.60
N ASP A 57 12.29 27.20 -42.17
CA ASP A 57 12.90 25.88 -42.30
C ASP A 57 13.29 25.30 -40.92
N ASN A 58 13.98 26.11 -40.11
CA ASN A 58 14.33 25.80 -38.74
C ASN A 58 13.08 25.57 -37.86
N ALA A 59 12.04 26.38 -38.04
CA ALA A 59 10.79 26.20 -37.33
C ALA A 59 10.10 24.87 -37.68
N ASN A 60 10.02 24.54 -38.97
CA ASN A 60 9.42 23.28 -39.42
C ASN A 60 10.23 22.06 -38.94
N ARG A 61 11.55 22.17 -38.92
CA ARG A 61 12.45 21.13 -38.40
C ARG A 61 12.17 20.85 -36.92
N LEU A 62 12.11 21.88 -36.08
CA LEU A 62 11.77 21.71 -34.66
C LEU A 62 10.37 21.13 -34.45
N MET A 63 9.37 21.56 -35.24
CA MET A 63 8.03 20.99 -35.17
C MET A 63 7.99 19.50 -35.55
N ASN A 64 8.74 19.08 -36.56
CA ASN A 64 8.82 17.68 -36.96
C ASN A 64 9.46 16.82 -35.87
N ILE A 65 10.54 17.31 -35.25
CA ILE A 65 11.21 16.63 -34.13
C ILE A 65 10.27 16.54 -32.92
N ALA A 66 9.64 17.65 -32.52
CA ALA A 66 8.68 17.69 -31.44
C ALA A 66 7.50 16.72 -31.68
N GLY A 67 6.98 16.65 -32.90
CA GLY A 67 5.94 15.70 -33.30
C GLY A 67 6.37 14.24 -33.19
N TYR A 68 7.59 13.91 -33.61
CA TYR A 68 8.16 12.56 -33.46
C TYR A 68 8.31 12.18 -31.98
N LEU A 69 8.87 13.08 -31.17
CA LEU A 69 9.04 12.88 -29.73
C LEU A 69 7.69 12.67 -29.04
N LEU A 70 6.67 13.51 -29.33
CA LEU A 70 5.31 13.35 -28.80
C LEU A 70 4.70 11.97 -29.14
N GLY A 71 4.92 11.46 -30.34
CA GLY A 71 4.46 10.13 -30.74
C GLY A 71 5.11 9.01 -29.92
N VAL A 72 6.41 9.14 -29.62
CA VAL A 72 7.16 8.21 -28.77
C VAL A 72 6.71 8.32 -27.31
N TYR A 73 6.57 9.53 -26.75
CA TYR A 73 6.05 9.74 -25.38
C TYR A 73 4.67 9.14 -25.20
N ARG A 74 3.73 9.45 -26.11
CA ARG A 74 2.38 8.91 -26.02
C ARG A 74 2.36 7.38 -26.06
N LYS A 75 3.25 6.76 -26.85
CA LYS A 75 3.38 5.31 -26.91
C LYS A 75 3.96 4.74 -25.61
N ILE A 76 5.01 5.35 -25.06
CA ILE A 76 5.60 4.95 -23.78
C ILE A 76 4.58 5.13 -22.65
N ASP A 77 3.91 6.27 -22.56
CA ASP A 77 2.84 6.53 -21.60
C ASP A 77 1.70 5.52 -21.73
N SER A 78 1.33 5.14 -22.96
CA SER A 78 0.30 4.10 -23.18
C SER A 78 0.75 2.71 -22.74
N LEU A 79 2.04 2.37 -22.90
CA LEU A 79 2.62 1.10 -22.47
C LEU A 79 2.77 1.06 -20.94
N VAL A 80 3.22 2.14 -20.33
CA VAL A 80 3.30 2.28 -18.87
C VAL A 80 1.90 2.25 -18.25
N ALA A 81 0.92 2.95 -18.83
CA ALA A 81 -0.47 2.89 -18.39
C ALA A 81 -1.08 1.49 -18.56
N ALA A 82 -0.81 0.80 -19.67
CA ALA A 82 -1.29 -0.57 -19.90
C ALA A 82 -0.69 -1.55 -18.88
N THR A 83 0.62 -1.48 -18.63
CA THR A 83 1.27 -2.33 -17.62
C THR A 83 0.74 -2.04 -16.21
N GLN A 84 0.59 -0.78 -15.80
CA GLN A 84 -0.02 -0.42 -14.52
C GLN A 84 -1.46 -0.92 -14.39
N ALA A 85 -2.25 -0.86 -15.47
CA ALA A 85 -3.60 -1.41 -15.50
C ALA A 85 -3.62 -2.92 -15.30
N GLU A 86 -2.66 -3.67 -15.85
CA GLU A 86 -2.56 -5.12 -15.63
C GLU A 86 -2.28 -5.48 -14.16
N TYR A 87 -1.33 -4.79 -13.51
CA TYR A 87 -1.06 -5.01 -12.08
C TYR A 87 -2.27 -4.63 -11.22
N PHE A 88 -2.95 -3.54 -11.54
CA PHE A 88 -4.16 -3.12 -10.85
C PHE A 88 -5.29 -4.12 -11.01
N ASN A 89 -5.53 -4.62 -12.22
CA ASN A 89 -6.57 -5.61 -12.49
C ASN A 89 -6.29 -6.91 -11.73
N LEU A 90 -5.03 -7.38 -11.72
CA LEU A 90 -4.62 -8.54 -10.94
C LEU A 90 -4.82 -8.30 -9.43
N LEU A 91 -4.50 -7.11 -8.92
CA LEU A 91 -4.73 -6.76 -7.52
C LEU A 91 -6.22 -6.90 -7.16
N ILE A 92 -7.11 -6.31 -7.96
CA ILE A 92 -8.56 -6.37 -7.71
C ILE A 92 -9.05 -7.81 -7.78
N GLU A 93 -8.63 -8.57 -8.79
CA GLU A 93 -9.00 -9.97 -8.95
C GLU A 93 -8.58 -10.81 -7.73
N LEU A 94 -7.34 -10.66 -7.25
CA LEU A 94 -6.84 -11.41 -6.09
C LEU A 94 -7.55 -11.01 -4.79
N LEU A 95 -7.78 -9.72 -4.55
CA LEU A 95 -8.50 -9.27 -3.35
C LEU A 95 -9.96 -9.72 -3.38
N GLN A 96 -10.61 -9.66 -4.54
CA GLN A 96 -11.99 -10.10 -4.70
C GLN A 96 -12.12 -11.62 -4.54
N ALA A 97 -11.24 -12.41 -5.18
CA ALA A 97 -11.19 -13.86 -4.99
C ALA A 97 -10.92 -14.25 -3.53
N THR A 98 -10.03 -13.52 -2.85
CA THR A 98 -9.77 -13.71 -1.42
C THR A 98 -11.01 -13.42 -0.59
N SER A 99 -11.69 -12.30 -0.84
CA SER A 99 -12.93 -11.94 -0.15
C SER A 99 -14.05 -12.96 -0.37
N ASP A 100 -14.34 -13.29 -1.62
CA ASP A 100 -15.44 -14.18 -2.02
C ASP A 100 -15.24 -15.61 -1.49
N SER A 101 -13.99 -16.05 -1.41
CA SER A 101 -13.62 -17.38 -0.92
C SER A 101 -13.30 -17.43 0.58
N LYS A 102 -13.30 -16.28 1.28
CA LYS A 102 -12.85 -16.13 2.68
C LYS A 102 -11.43 -16.65 2.90
N GLY A 103 -10.54 -16.32 1.97
CA GLY A 103 -9.13 -16.71 2.01
C GLY A 103 -8.89 -18.20 1.73
N ASN A 104 -9.73 -18.86 0.91
CA ASN A 104 -9.50 -20.27 0.57
C ASN A 104 -8.31 -20.40 -0.42
N PRO A 105 -7.23 -21.12 -0.04
CA PRO A 105 -6.10 -21.36 -0.93
C PRO A 105 -6.47 -22.03 -2.25
N GLU A 106 -7.46 -22.93 -2.26
CA GLU A 106 -7.87 -23.66 -3.47
C GLU A 106 -8.45 -22.74 -4.56
N VAL A 107 -8.93 -21.54 -4.17
CA VAL A 107 -9.46 -20.54 -5.11
C VAL A 107 -8.37 -19.55 -5.52
N VAL A 108 -7.54 -19.10 -4.57
CA VAL A 108 -6.59 -18.00 -4.81
C VAL A 108 -5.25 -18.50 -5.38
N TYR A 109 -4.78 -19.69 -5.00
CA TYR A 109 -3.48 -20.20 -5.46
C TYR A 109 -3.39 -20.39 -6.98
N PRO A 110 -4.43 -20.87 -7.70
CA PRO A 110 -4.39 -20.92 -9.16
C PRO A 110 -4.16 -19.54 -9.81
N LEU A 111 -4.74 -18.48 -9.24
CA LEU A 111 -4.54 -17.11 -9.74
C LEU A 111 -3.11 -16.63 -9.50
N LEU A 112 -2.55 -16.93 -8.32
CA LEU A 112 -1.14 -16.64 -8.02
C LEU A 112 -0.19 -17.41 -8.93
N GLU A 113 -0.47 -18.69 -9.16
CA GLU A 113 0.34 -19.57 -10.02
C GLU A 113 0.35 -19.08 -11.47
N ALA A 114 -0.79 -18.63 -11.99
CA ALA A 114 -0.92 -18.10 -13.34
C ALA A 114 -0.22 -16.75 -13.56
N ASN A 115 0.08 -16.00 -12.48
CA ASN A 115 0.59 -14.62 -12.55
C ASN A 115 1.93 -14.43 -11.83
N GLN A 116 2.74 -15.49 -11.70
CA GLN A 116 4.02 -15.45 -10.96
C GLN A 116 5.00 -14.38 -11.46
N ASP A 117 4.95 -14.02 -12.75
CA ASP A 117 5.77 -12.96 -13.35
C ASP A 117 5.41 -11.56 -12.80
N LYS A 118 4.15 -11.37 -12.42
CA LYS A 118 3.61 -10.13 -11.86
C LYS A 118 3.72 -10.06 -10.34
N LEU A 119 3.97 -11.16 -9.64
CA LEU A 119 4.17 -11.18 -8.19
C LEU A 119 5.56 -10.67 -7.80
N ASN A 120 5.78 -9.36 -7.96
CA ASN A 120 7.04 -8.67 -7.73
C ASN A 120 6.85 -7.36 -6.93
N LEU A 121 7.92 -6.59 -6.73
CA LEU A 121 7.87 -5.34 -5.96
C LEU A 121 6.91 -4.29 -6.56
N SER A 122 6.73 -4.25 -7.88
CA SER A 122 5.78 -3.34 -8.52
C SER A 122 4.33 -3.70 -8.17
N PHE A 123 4.01 -4.99 -8.00
CA PHE A 123 2.71 -5.40 -7.47
C PHE A 123 2.50 -4.92 -6.03
N ALA A 124 3.52 -5.04 -5.17
CA ALA A 124 3.46 -4.53 -3.81
C ALA A 124 3.24 -3.00 -3.78
N GLU A 125 3.88 -2.25 -4.67
CA GLU A 125 3.65 -0.81 -4.83
C GLU A 125 2.21 -0.50 -5.28
N VAL A 126 1.65 -1.26 -6.22
CA VAL A 126 0.26 -1.09 -6.65
C VAL A 126 -0.72 -1.37 -5.52
N LEU A 127 -0.50 -2.42 -4.71
CA LEU A 127 -1.26 -2.70 -3.49
C LEU A 127 -1.19 -1.54 -2.48
N SER A 128 0.02 -1.02 -2.22
CA SER A 128 0.23 0.11 -1.31
C SER A 128 -0.45 1.39 -1.81
N ASN A 129 -0.32 1.71 -3.10
CA ASN A 129 -0.94 2.88 -3.71
C ASN A 129 -2.47 2.78 -3.68
N TRP A 130 -3.03 1.61 -4.01
CA TRP A 130 -4.45 1.36 -3.91
C TRP A 130 -4.96 1.58 -2.48
N ALA A 131 -4.29 0.99 -1.49
CA ALA A 131 -4.69 1.11 -0.09
C ALA A 131 -4.63 2.56 0.41
N ARG A 132 -3.53 3.27 0.11
CA ARG A 132 -3.33 4.68 0.49
C ARG A 132 -4.43 5.59 -0.05
N VAL A 133 -4.90 5.34 -1.27
CA VAL A 133 -5.96 6.15 -1.91
C VAL A 133 -7.33 5.73 -1.38
N ASN A 134 -7.64 4.44 -1.31
CA ASN A 134 -9.01 3.96 -1.11
C ASN A 134 -9.42 3.83 0.37
N LEU A 135 -8.54 3.33 1.24
CA LEU A 135 -8.93 3.02 2.63
C LEU A 135 -9.31 4.28 3.43
N PRO A 136 -8.59 5.42 3.33
CA PRO A 136 -8.97 6.63 4.07
C PRO A 136 -10.28 7.28 3.61
N GLN A 137 -10.75 6.97 2.40
CA GLN A 137 -11.99 7.52 1.83
C GLN A 137 -13.23 6.74 2.25
N GLN A 138 -13.06 5.62 2.96
CA GLN A 138 -14.14 4.71 3.33
C GLN A 138 -14.56 4.90 4.79
N GLU A 139 -15.81 4.53 5.09
CA GLU A 139 -16.27 4.38 6.46
C GLU A 139 -15.39 3.38 7.23
N ALA A 140 -15.16 3.64 8.52
CA ALA A 140 -14.19 2.89 9.32
C ALA A 140 -14.46 1.36 9.33
N THR A 141 -15.71 0.93 9.30
CA THR A 141 -16.10 -0.48 9.26
C THR A 141 -15.82 -1.13 7.90
N VAL A 142 -15.99 -0.37 6.81
CA VAL A 142 -15.68 -0.83 5.44
C VAL A 142 -14.17 -0.93 5.25
N ALA A 143 -13.42 0.09 5.68
CA ALA A 143 -11.97 0.08 5.68
C ALA A 143 -11.43 -1.10 6.50
N ALA A 144 -11.99 -1.39 7.67
CA ALA A 144 -11.62 -2.53 8.49
C ALA A 144 -11.91 -3.88 7.81
N GLY A 145 -13.04 -4.01 7.11
CA GLY A 145 -13.35 -5.20 6.30
C GLY A 145 -12.33 -5.43 5.19
N ASN A 146 -11.98 -4.37 4.45
CA ASN A 146 -10.97 -4.43 3.39
C ASN A 146 -9.57 -4.73 3.93
N ALA A 147 -9.22 -4.17 5.09
CA ALA A 147 -7.97 -4.49 5.78
C ALA A 147 -7.92 -5.99 6.18
N GLY A 148 -9.05 -6.57 6.58
CA GLY A 148 -9.16 -8.01 6.86
C GLY A 148 -8.88 -8.86 5.62
N VAL A 149 -9.48 -8.51 4.48
CA VAL A 149 -9.21 -9.20 3.20
C VAL A 149 -7.74 -9.10 2.80
N ILE A 150 -7.12 -7.94 3.01
CA ILE A 150 -5.68 -7.76 2.76
C ILE A 150 -4.84 -8.65 3.67
N VAL A 151 -5.19 -8.82 4.95
CA VAL A 151 -4.51 -9.77 5.85
C VAL A 151 -4.64 -11.21 5.36
N ASP A 152 -5.84 -11.62 4.93
CA ASP A 152 -6.06 -12.97 4.41
C ASP A 152 -5.25 -13.23 3.13
N PHE A 153 -5.24 -12.28 2.19
CA PHE A 153 -4.40 -12.34 1.00
C PHE A 153 -2.91 -12.39 1.36
N SER A 154 -2.49 -11.58 2.34
CA SER A 154 -1.09 -11.55 2.80
C SER A 154 -0.66 -12.88 3.41
N ASN A 155 -1.54 -13.55 4.15
CA ASN A 155 -1.31 -14.91 4.65
C ASN A 155 -1.17 -15.91 3.50
N LEU A 156 -2.01 -15.80 2.48
CA LEU A 156 -1.98 -16.69 1.31
C LEU A 156 -0.68 -16.54 0.53
N ILE A 157 -0.28 -15.32 0.18
CA ILE A 157 0.98 -15.09 -0.55
C ILE A 157 2.22 -15.40 0.32
N TRP A 158 2.13 -15.20 1.63
CA TRP A 158 3.18 -15.64 2.57
C TRP A 158 3.30 -17.18 2.63
N GLN A 159 2.23 -17.95 2.43
CA GLN A 159 2.31 -19.43 2.40
C GLN A 159 2.55 -19.99 1.00
N PHE A 160 2.36 -19.17 -0.04
CA PHE A 160 2.40 -19.63 -1.42
C PHE A 160 3.80 -20.17 -1.80
N PRO A 161 3.90 -21.46 -2.19
CA PRO A 161 5.19 -22.13 -2.34
C PRO A 161 5.86 -21.89 -3.71
N LEU A 162 5.13 -21.33 -4.68
CA LEU A 162 5.63 -21.11 -6.04
C LEU A 162 6.06 -19.65 -6.26
N GLY A 163 6.81 -19.42 -7.33
CA GLY A 163 7.31 -18.11 -7.72
C GLY A 163 8.53 -17.66 -6.91
N ARG A 164 8.71 -16.34 -6.83
CA ARG A 164 9.89 -15.74 -6.18
C ARG A 164 9.59 -15.53 -4.70
N ARG A 165 10.03 -16.48 -3.85
CA ARG A 165 9.80 -16.42 -2.39
C ARG A 165 10.13 -15.07 -1.77
N ARG A 166 11.26 -14.47 -2.17
CA ARG A 166 11.66 -13.13 -1.71
C ARG A 166 10.59 -12.08 -2.00
N ASP A 167 10.04 -12.06 -3.20
CA ASP A 167 9.07 -11.05 -3.61
C ASP A 167 7.70 -11.31 -2.96
N ASN A 168 7.30 -12.59 -2.82
CA ASN A 168 6.09 -12.99 -2.08
C ASN A 168 6.12 -12.50 -0.61
N LEU A 169 7.28 -12.59 0.05
CA LEU A 169 7.47 -12.09 1.41
C LEU A 169 7.31 -10.57 1.50
N GLU A 170 7.86 -9.82 0.56
CA GLU A 170 7.71 -8.36 0.55
C GLU A 170 6.25 -7.93 0.30
N ILE A 171 5.53 -8.64 -0.57
CA ILE A 171 4.10 -8.40 -0.79
C ILE A 171 3.31 -8.65 0.50
N ALA A 172 3.58 -9.74 1.21
CA ALA A 172 2.93 -10.04 2.49
C ALA A 172 3.21 -8.98 3.56
N ILE A 173 4.48 -8.56 3.71
CA ILE A 173 4.89 -7.51 4.65
C ILE A 173 4.11 -6.22 4.37
N VAL A 174 4.08 -5.77 3.11
CA VAL A 174 3.33 -4.57 2.69
C VAL A 174 1.85 -4.70 3.02
N GLY A 175 1.24 -5.86 2.78
CA GLY A 175 -0.17 -6.08 3.11
C GLY A 175 -0.45 -6.03 4.62
N TYR A 176 0.42 -6.59 5.46
CA TYR A 176 0.29 -6.46 6.91
C TYR A 176 0.49 -5.02 7.39
N GLU A 177 1.45 -4.28 6.84
CA GLU A 177 1.67 -2.87 7.17
C GLU A 177 0.47 -2.00 6.79
N ILE A 178 -0.15 -2.26 5.63
CA ILE A 178 -1.40 -1.62 5.22
C ILE A 178 -2.50 -1.92 6.23
N ALA A 179 -2.68 -3.19 6.61
CA ALA A 179 -3.71 -3.56 7.58
C ALA A 179 -3.49 -2.89 8.95
N LEU A 180 -2.24 -2.73 9.40
CA LEU A 180 -1.89 -2.02 10.64
C LEU A 180 -2.10 -0.50 10.59
N SER A 181 -2.26 0.08 9.39
CA SER A 181 -2.69 1.48 9.25
C SER A 181 -4.19 1.67 9.57
N VAL A 182 -4.98 0.59 9.50
CA VAL A 182 -6.43 0.59 9.75
C VAL A 182 -6.74 -0.03 11.11
N PHE A 183 -6.21 -1.23 11.36
CA PHE A 183 -6.31 -1.87 12.66
C PHE A 183 -5.41 -1.11 13.63
N THR A 184 -6.01 -0.46 14.61
CA THR A 184 -5.27 0.17 15.70
C THR A 184 -5.47 -0.61 16.99
N GLN A 185 -4.51 -0.50 17.90
CA GLN A 185 -4.58 -1.13 19.21
C GLN A 185 -5.88 -0.77 19.98
N ALA A 186 -6.40 0.45 19.78
CA ALA A 186 -7.58 0.94 20.47
C ALA A 186 -8.90 0.46 19.83
N ALA A 187 -9.00 0.51 18.50
CA ALA A 187 -10.25 0.20 17.80
C ALA A 187 -10.41 -1.30 17.50
N PHE A 188 -9.30 -1.99 17.21
CA PHE A 188 -9.29 -3.39 16.76
C PHE A 188 -8.17 -4.19 17.44
N PRO A 189 -8.12 -4.27 18.78
CA PRO A 189 -6.98 -4.82 19.52
C PRO A 189 -6.61 -6.25 19.11
N GLU A 190 -7.59 -7.12 18.87
CA GLU A 190 -7.35 -8.52 18.49
C GLU A 190 -6.81 -8.65 17.06
N HIS A 191 -7.39 -7.91 16.11
CA HIS A 191 -6.94 -7.91 14.71
C HIS A 191 -5.55 -7.30 14.61
N TRP A 192 -5.32 -6.17 15.27
CA TRP A 192 -4.00 -5.53 15.34
C TRP A 192 -2.94 -6.47 15.90
N ALA A 193 -3.21 -7.16 17.02
CA ALA A 193 -2.26 -8.10 17.60
C ALA A 193 -1.99 -9.31 16.70
N GLY A 194 -3.03 -9.83 16.02
CA GLY A 194 -2.88 -10.91 15.04
C GLY A 194 -2.04 -10.49 13.84
N THR A 195 -2.29 -9.29 13.29
CA THR A 195 -1.51 -8.76 12.18
C THR A 195 -0.06 -8.46 12.57
N GLN A 196 0.19 -7.91 13.75
CA GLN A 196 1.55 -7.73 14.28
C GLN A 196 2.28 -9.08 14.39
N HIS A 197 1.62 -10.12 14.88
CA HIS A 197 2.22 -11.46 14.94
C HIS A 197 2.59 -11.99 13.55
N ASN A 198 1.71 -11.84 12.56
CA ASN A 198 1.99 -12.29 11.20
C ASN A 198 3.11 -11.48 10.53
N LEU A 199 3.15 -10.17 10.77
CA LEU A 199 4.23 -9.30 10.32
C LEU A 199 5.58 -9.72 10.92
N GLY A 200 5.60 -10.08 12.20
CA GLY A 200 6.79 -10.64 12.86
C GLY A 200 7.27 -11.94 12.19
N ASN A 201 6.37 -12.88 11.91
CA ASN A 201 6.70 -14.11 11.18
C ASN A 201 7.30 -13.79 9.80
N ALA A 202 6.71 -12.84 9.07
CA ALA A 202 7.21 -12.45 7.75
C ALA A 202 8.59 -11.80 7.80
N TYR A 203 8.87 -10.95 8.80
CA TYR A 203 10.21 -10.37 9.02
C TYR A 203 11.25 -11.44 9.39
N SER A 204 10.88 -12.46 10.18
CA SER A 204 11.77 -13.57 10.56
C SER A 204 12.26 -14.37 9.34
N GLU A 205 11.42 -14.49 8.31
CA GLU A 205 11.71 -15.21 7.07
C GLU A 205 12.24 -14.31 5.94
N ARG A 206 12.26 -12.99 6.15
CA ARG A 206 12.59 -12.00 5.12
C ARG A 206 14.02 -12.17 4.62
N ILE A 207 14.15 -12.32 3.30
CA ILE A 207 15.44 -12.53 2.61
C ILE A 207 16.14 -11.19 2.30
N LYS A 208 15.38 -10.11 2.12
CA LYS A 208 15.91 -8.77 1.79
C LYS A 208 16.31 -8.00 3.05
N GLY A 209 17.37 -7.20 2.94
CA GLY A 209 17.87 -6.36 4.03
C GLY A 209 18.88 -7.08 4.92
N GLU A 210 19.42 -6.36 5.90
CA GLU A 210 20.32 -6.94 6.89
C GLU A 210 19.55 -7.84 7.84
N LYS A 211 20.11 -9.01 8.15
CA LYS A 211 19.46 -10.00 9.02
C LYS A 211 19.16 -9.43 10.40
N THR A 212 20.04 -8.58 10.92
CA THR A 212 19.88 -7.94 12.23
C THR A 212 18.66 -7.03 12.26
N ASP A 213 18.48 -6.18 11.25
CA ASP A 213 17.34 -5.26 11.15
C ASP A 213 16.02 -6.04 11.08
N ASN A 214 16.00 -7.13 10.32
CA ASN A 214 14.82 -8.00 10.20
C ASN A 214 14.46 -8.65 11.55
N LEU A 215 15.46 -9.08 12.33
CA LEU A 215 15.25 -9.62 13.69
C LEU A 215 14.75 -8.54 14.66
N GLU A 216 15.26 -7.31 14.56
CA GLU A 216 14.78 -6.19 15.39
C GLU A 216 13.30 -5.88 15.09
N MET A 217 12.93 -5.87 13.81
CA MET A 217 11.53 -5.68 13.39
C MET A 217 10.63 -6.82 13.86
N GLU A 218 11.08 -8.07 13.76
CA GLU A 218 10.37 -9.24 14.29
C GLU A 218 10.11 -9.10 15.80
N ILE A 219 11.16 -8.81 16.58
CA ILE A 219 11.08 -8.66 18.04
C ILE A 219 10.11 -7.54 18.42
N ALA A 220 10.18 -6.40 17.71
CA ALA A 220 9.26 -5.28 17.93
C ALA A 220 7.80 -5.71 17.70
N CYS A 221 7.51 -6.38 16.57
CA CYS A 221 6.17 -6.84 16.22
C CYS A 221 5.60 -7.82 17.28
N TYR A 222 6.39 -8.80 17.73
CA TYR A 222 5.93 -9.71 18.79
C TYR A 222 5.77 -9.01 20.14
N GLY A 223 6.64 -8.06 20.46
CA GLY A 223 6.49 -7.22 21.66
C GLY A 223 5.16 -6.50 21.67
N GLU A 224 4.76 -5.91 20.54
CA GLU A 224 3.46 -5.25 20.37
C GLU A 224 2.28 -6.22 20.51
N ALA A 225 2.30 -7.36 19.83
CA ALA A 225 1.24 -8.37 19.93
C ALA A 225 1.06 -8.91 21.37
N LEU A 226 2.18 -9.12 22.09
CA LEU A 226 2.16 -9.62 23.46
C LEU A 226 1.49 -8.66 24.45
N LYS A 227 1.60 -7.33 24.25
CA LYS A 227 0.92 -6.34 25.11
C LYS A 227 -0.58 -6.59 25.19
N ILE A 228 -1.22 -6.87 24.05
CA ILE A 228 -2.65 -7.18 24.01
C ILE A 228 -2.95 -8.52 24.68
N ARG A 229 -2.17 -9.57 24.39
CA ARG A 229 -2.39 -10.90 25.00
C ARG A 229 -2.35 -10.83 26.53
N THR A 230 -1.40 -10.09 27.09
CA THR A 230 -1.28 -9.90 28.54
C THR A 230 -2.43 -9.07 29.12
N LEU A 231 -2.89 -8.01 28.44
CA LEU A 231 -4.05 -7.22 28.86
C LEU A 231 -5.34 -8.07 28.85
N THR A 232 -5.58 -8.84 27.79
CA THR A 232 -6.74 -9.73 27.68
C THR A 232 -6.72 -10.79 28.78
N GLN A 233 -5.56 -11.41 29.04
CA GLN A 233 -5.43 -12.43 30.09
C GLN A 233 -5.70 -11.85 31.49
N ARG A 234 -5.18 -10.66 31.81
CA ARG A 234 -5.48 -9.97 33.07
C ARG A 234 -6.97 -9.63 33.18
N ASN A 235 -7.59 -9.11 32.13
CA ASN A 235 -9.02 -8.77 32.13
C ASN A 235 -9.92 -10.01 32.32
N CYS A 236 -9.53 -11.17 31.79
CA CYS A 236 -10.23 -12.43 32.04
C CYS A 236 -10.06 -12.92 33.48
N GLN A 237 -8.87 -12.81 34.06
CA GLN A 237 -8.62 -13.14 35.47
C GLN A 237 -9.42 -12.23 36.41
N VAL A 238 -9.45 -10.92 36.15
CA VAL A 238 -10.26 -9.96 36.93
C VAL A 238 -11.75 -10.31 36.84
N ARG A 239 -12.29 -10.53 35.64
CA ARG A 239 -13.70 -10.92 35.46
C ARG A 239 -14.02 -12.26 36.15
N HIS A 240 -13.12 -13.23 36.11
CA HIS A 240 -13.28 -14.49 36.83
C HIS A 240 -13.30 -14.28 38.35
N SER A 241 -12.39 -13.46 38.89
CA SER A 241 -12.34 -13.12 40.32
C SER A 241 -13.60 -12.38 40.79
N GLN A 242 -14.12 -11.44 40.01
CA GLN A 242 -15.33 -10.68 40.33
C GLN A 242 -16.59 -11.56 40.26
N ARG A 243 -16.65 -12.52 39.33
CA ARG A 243 -17.77 -13.46 39.22
C ARG A 243 -17.80 -14.49 40.35
N ASN A 244 -16.64 -14.79 40.94
CA ASN A 244 -16.49 -15.76 42.04
C ASN A 244 -16.42 -15.09 43.42
N ALA A 245 -16.50 -13.76 43.52
CA ALA A 245 -16.60 -13.08 44.79
C ALA A 245 -17.94 -13.43 45.47
N PRO A 246 -17.97 -13.79 46.77
CA PRO A 246 -19.21 -14.06 47.47
C PRO A 246 -20.11 -12.82 47.40
N ARG A 247 -21.39 -13.02 47.03
CA ARG A 247 -22.39 -11.95 47.16
C ARG A 247 -22.53 -11.67 48.65
N ASP A 248 -22.01 -10.54 49.12
CA ASP A 248 -22.39 -10.03 50.43
C ASP A 248 -23.90 -9.81 50.41
N LEU A 249 -24.63 -10.75 51.02
CA LEU A 249 -26.05 -10.59 51.31
C LEU A 249 -26.16 -9.37 52.24
N PRO A 250 -27.00 -8.37 51.91
CA PRO A 250 -27.19 -7.24 52.80
C PRO A 250 -27.69 -7.75 54.16
N PRO A 251 -27.27 -7.13 55.28
CA PRO A 251 -27.63 -7.60 56.61
C PRO A 251 -29.15 -7.68 56.74
N SER A 252 -29.62 -8.85 57.14
CA SER A 252 -31.03 -9.12 57.41
C SER A 252 -31.54 -8.12 58.45
N VAL A 253 -32.45 -7.23 58.02
CA VAL A 253 -33.19 -6.37 58.92
C VAL A 253 -34.17 -7.27 59.68
N THR A 254 -33.77 -7.74 60.86
CA THR A 254 -34.68 -8.33 61.83
C THR A 254 -35.59 -7.23 62.36
N SER A 255 -36.77 -7.11 61.78
CA SER A 255 -37.86 -6.32 62.35
C SER A 255 -38.38 -7.03 63.60
N VAL A 256 -38.03 -6.47 64.77
CA VAL A 256 -38.64 -6.83 66.05
C VAL A 256 -40.07 -6.27 66.05
N THR A 257 -41.06 -7.12 65.83
CA THR A 257 -42.47 -6.79 66.06
C THR A 257 -42.74 -6.77 67.56
N SER A 258 -42.90 -5.57 68.13
CA SER A 258 -43.41 -5.38 69.49
C SER A 258 -44.89 -5.74 69.54
N VAL A 259 -45.24 -6.79 70.29
CA VAL A 259 -46.61 -7.15 70.62
C VAL A 259 -47.09 -6.24 71.77
N THR A 260 -48.09 -5.41 71.52
CA THR A 260 -48.86 -4.71 72.56
C THR A 260 -50.01 -5.61 73.05
N PRO A 261 -50.21 -5.81 74.37
CA PRO A 261 -51.37 -6.53 74.88
C PRO A 261 -52.59 -5.62 74.97
N SER A 262 -53.72 -6.10 74.44
CA SER A 262 -55.05 -5.49 74.53
C SER A 262 -55.61 -5.65 75.94
N ALA A 263 -55.99 -4.54 76.57
CA ALA A 263 -56.74 -4.51 77.82
C ALA A 263 -58.20 -4.13 77.53
N ALA A 264 -59.14 -4.92 78.04
CA ALA A 264 -60.55 -4.56 78.15
C ALA A 264 -60.96 -4.65 79.63
N PRO A 265 -61.69 -3.67 80.17
CA PRO A 265 -62.46 -3.86 81.39
C PRO A 265 -63.96 -4.01 81.11
N PHE A 266 -64.58 -4.69 82.06
CA PHE A 266 -65.98 -5.01 82.32
C PHE A 266 -67.02 -3.92 82.00
#